data_AF-A0A090WSX7-F1
#
_entry.id   AF-A0A090WSX7-F1
#
_cell.length_a   1.000
_cell.length_b   1.000
_cell.length_c   1.000
_cell.angle_alpha   90.00
_cell.angle_beta   90.00
_cell.angle_gamma   90.00
#
_symmetry.space_group_name_H-M   'P 1'
#
loop_
_entity.id
_entity.type
_entity.pdbx_description
1 polymer ?
#
loop_
_entity_poly.entity_id
_entity_poly.type
_entity_poly.pdbx_seq_one_letter_code
_entity_poly.pdbx_strand_id
1 'polypeptide(L)' 'MKGYISHDLKKCVEQDDKYILLVHWETIEDHEIGFRKSQEYQEWKTLLHSFYEPFPTVEHYR' A
#
# COMPACT_ATOMS: atom_id res chain seq x y z
N MET A 1 -9.33 0.81 10.02
CA MET A 1 -8.50 2.01 10.30
C MET A 1 -9.27 3.24 9.87
N LYS A 2 -9.06 4.41 10.50
CA LYS A 2 -9.74 5.65 10.07
C LYS A 2 -9.43 5.94 8.61
N GLY A 3 -10.45 6.32 7.84
CA GLY A 3 -10.33 6.72 6.43
C GLY A 3 -10.01 5.60 5.43
N TYR A 4 -9.87 4.34 5.84
CA TYR A 4 -9.72 3.23 4.90
C TYR A 4 -11.06 2.92 4.22
N ILE A 5 -11.07 2.80 2.89
CA ILE A 5 -12.26 2.49 2.09
C ILE A 5 -12.15 1.06 1.52
N SER A 6 -11.15 0.80 0.69
CA SER A 6 -10.94 -0.50 0.03
C SER A 6 -9.49 -0.66 -0.43
N HIS A 7 -9.13 -1.86 -0.90
CA HIS A 7 -7.89 -2.07 -1.64
C HIS A 7 -8.09 -3.08 -2.78
N ASP A 8 -7.26 -2.93 -3.80
CA ASP A 8 -7.22 -3.80 -4.98
C ASP A 8 -5.77 -4.18 -5.27
N LEU A 9 -5.54 -5.46 -5.57
CA LEU A 9 -4.23 -5.95 -6.02
C LEU A 9 -4.33 -6.37 -7.49
N LYS A 10 -3.47 -5.80 -8.33
CA LYS A 10 -3.40 -6.10 -9.75
C LYS A 10 -2.04 -6.69 -10.08
N LYS A 11 -2.01 -7.82 -10.78
CA LYS A 11 -0.80 -8.40 -11.38
C LYS A 11 -0.57 -7.76 -12.75
N CYS A 12 0.66 -7.36 -13.05
CA CYS A 12 1.05 -6.89 -14.38
C CYS A 12 0.97 -8.05 -15.37
N VAL A 13 0.44 -7.80 -16.58
CA VAL A 13 0.32 -8.86 -17.60
C VAL A 13 1.62 -9.06 -18.38
N GLU A 14 2.47 -8.03 -18.43
CA GLU A 14 3.77 -8.05 -19.11
C GLU A 14 4.94 -8.47 -18.20
N GLN A 15 4.79 -8.35 -16.87
CA GLN A 15 5.85 -8.63 -15.90
C GLN A 15 5.31 -9.50 -14.75
N ASP A 16 5.80 -10.74 -14.67
CA ASP A 16 5.25 -11.79 -13.78
C ASP A 16 5.41 -11.51 -12.28
N ASP A 17 6.43 -10.75 -11.91
CA ASP A 17 6.81 -10.40 -10.54
C ASP A 17 6.31 -9.01 -10.12
N LYS A 18 5.58 -8.30 -11.00
CA LYS A 18 5.11 -6.95 -10.74
C LYS A 18 3.64 -6.90 -10.37
N TYR A 19 3.38 -6.22 -9.26
CA TYR A 19 2.04 -5.99 -8.75
C TYR A 19 1.83 -4.51 -8.44
N ILE A 20 0.58 -4.05 -8.61
CA ILE A 20 0.13 -2.74 -8.16
C ILE A 20 -0.90 -2.98 -7.06
N LEU A 21 -0.63 -2.40 -5.89
CA LEU A 21 -1.59 -2.30 -4.80
C LEU A 21 -2.21 -0.90 -4.83
N LEU A 22 -3.50 -0.83 -5.11
CA LEU A 22 -4.29 0.38 -4.98
C LEU A 22 -5.00 0.34 -3.64
N VAL A 23 -4.84 1.38 -2.83
CA VAL A 23 -5.56 1.52 -1.56
C VAL A 23 -6.36 2.81 -1.63
N HIS A 24 -7.67 2.67 -1.45
CA HIS A 24 -8.60 3.78 -1.44
C HIS A 24 -8.73 4.32 -0.03
N TRP A 25 -8.38 5.60 0.12
CA TRP A 25 -8.47 6.34 1.36
C TRP A 25 -9.43 7.51 1.21
N GLU A 26 -10.06 7.91 2.30
CA GLU A 26 -10.90 9.10 2.37
C GLU A 26 -10.05 10.37 2.20
N THR A 27 -8.85 10.39 2.80
CA THR A 27 -7.87 11.48 2.66
C THR A 27 -6.45 10.96 2.50
N ILE A 28 -5.54 11.80 2.00
CA ILE A 28 -4.10 11.46 1.93
C ILE A 28 -3.52 11.33 3.34
N GLU A 29 -3.98 12.16 4.28
CA GLU A 29 -3.55 12.17 5.67
C GLU A 29 -3.88 10.85 6.39
N ASP A 30 -5.02 10.23 6.07
CA ASP A 30 -5.38 8.91 6.62
C ASP A 30 -4.35 7.82 6.21
N HIS A 31 -3.76 7.93 5.01
CA HIS A 31 -2.65 7.07 4.60
C HIS A 31 -1.32 7.48 5.25
N GLU A 32 -0.86 8.71 5.03
CA GLU A 32 0.52 9.13 5.37
C GLU A 32 0.76 9.35 6.86
N ILE A 33 -0.29 9.70 7.61
CA ILE A 33 -0.20 9.95 9.05
C ILE A 33 -0.90 8.84 9.80
N GLY A 34 -2.15 8.54 9.43
CA GLY A 34 -2.96 7.52 10.08
C GLY A 34 -2.32 6.14 9.98
N PHE A 35 -2.26 5.58 8.77
CA PHE A 35 -1.72 4.24 8.54
C PHE A 35 -0.22 4.16 8.78
N ARG A 36 0.59 5.00 8.14
CA ARG A 36 2.07 4.87 8.21
C ARG A 36 2.66 4.99 9.62
N LYS A 37 1.97 5.63 10.57
CA LYS A 37 2.42 5.75 11.97
C LYS A 37 1.75 4.75 12.92
N SER A 38 0.86 3.90 12.42
CA SER A 38 0.11 2.96 13.23
C SER A 38 0.91 1.68 13.53
N GLN A 39 0.41 0.90 14.49
CA GLN A 39 0.98 -0.41 14.81
C GLN A 39 0.74 -1.42 13.68
N GLU A 40 -0.41 -1.35 13.03
CA GLU A 40 -0.80 -2.20 11.90
C GLU A 40 0.15 -2.01 10.70
N TYR A 41 0.71 -0.81 10.50
CA TYR A 41 1.74 -0.62 9.47
C TYR A 41 3.04 -1.39 9.77
N GLN A 42 3.40 -1.59 11.04
CA GLN A 42 4.57 -2.42 11.38
C GLN A 42 4.32 -3.89 11.04
N GLU A 43 3.10 -4.38 11.28
CA GLU A 43 2.70 -5.74 10.90
C GLU A 43 2.68 -5.88 9.36
N TRP A 44 2.06 -4.93 8.66
CA TRP A 44 2.05 -4.83 7.20
C TRP A 44 3.46 -4.86 6.61
N LYS A 45 4.36 -4.04 7.17
CA LYS A 45 5.76 -4.00 6.75
C LYS A 45 6.43 -5.35 6.97
N THR A 46 6.26 -5.98 8.13
CA THR A 46 6.85 -7.29 8.41
C THR A 46 6.39 -8.36 7.42
N LEU A 47 5.11 -8.35 7.04
CA LEU A 47 4.53 -9.34 6.14
C LEU A 47 4.98 -9.16 4.68
N LEU A 48 5.16 -7.93 4.21
CA LEU A 48 5.33 -7.67 2.77
C LEU A 48 6.73 -7.23 2.36
N HIS A 49 7.50 -6.66 3.28
CA HIS A 49 8.75 -5.99 2.93
C HIS A 49 9.80 -6.93 2.33
N SER A 50 9.79 -8.22 2.69
CA SER A 50 10.68 -9.22 2.08
C SER A 50 10.36 -9.56 0.63
N PHE A 51 9.20 -9.15 0.11
CA PHE A 51 8.80 -9.37 -1.28
C PHE A 51 9.13 -8.17 -2.19
N TYR A 52 9.63 -7.07 -1.64
CA TYR A 52 9.93 -5.87 -2.39
C TYR A 52 11.40 -5.85 -2.83
N GLU A 53 11.63 -5.83 -4.14
CA GLU A 53 12.95 -5.63 -4.73
C GLU A 53 12.80 -4.81 -6.03
N PRO A 54 13.07 -3.49 -6.03
CA PRO A 54 13.41 -2.61 -4.90
C PRO A 54 12.18 -2.20 -4.07
N PHE A 55 12.34 -1.24 -3.15
CA PHE A 55 11.18 -0.62 -2.48
C PHE A 55 10.15 -0.10 -3.50
N PRO A 56 8.85 -0.32 -3.27
CA PRO A 56 7.83 0.15 -4.19
C PRO A 56 7.76 1.67 -4.19
N THR A 57 7.52 2.23 -5.37
CA THR A 57 7.13 3.65 -5.51
C THR A 57 5.71 3.82 -4.98
N VAL A 58 5.49 4.88 -4.20
CA VAL A 58 4.20 5.17 -3.56
C VAL A 58 3.72 6.51 -4.08
N GLU A 59 2.57 6.51 -4.74
CA GLU A 59 1.96 7.69 -5.37
C GLU A 59 0.47 7.75 -5.02
N HIS A 60 -0.09 8.95 -5.07
CA HIS A 60 -1.51 9.19 -4.79
C HIS A 60 -2.19 9.76 -6.02
N TYR A 61 -3.33 9.17 -6.37
CA TYR A 61 -4.08 9.48 -7.58
C TYR A 61 -5.49 9.96 -7.19
N ARG A 62 -6.12 10.74 -8.07
CA ARG A 62 -7.50 11.22 -7.92
C ARG A 62 -8.42 10.49 -8.88
#